data_AF-A0A523ULB7-F1
#
_entry.id   AF-A0A523ULB7-F1
#
_cell.length_a   1.000
_cell.length_b   1.000
_cell.length_c   1.000
_cell.angle_alpha   90.00
_cell.angle_beta   90.00
_cell.angle_gamma   90.00
#
_symmetry.space_group_name_H-M   'P 1'
#
loop_
_entity.id
_entity.type
_entity.pdbx_description
1 polymer ?
#
loop_
_entity_poly.entity_id
_entity_poly.type
_entity_poly.pdbx_seq_one_letter_code
_entity_poly.pdbx_strand_id
1 'polypeptide(L)'
;MLLKVGALGKIELSKGTYAYVGSAQNGIKMRVDRHLKREKRKFWHIDYLLAQKNARIEKVIYKEIPKQEECRMAQSLCKSGNPVRGFGSSDCSCSSHLFKIEERILKEIFA
;
A
#
# COMPACT_ATOMS: atom_id res chain seq x y z
N MET A 1 14.32 7.95 -2.58
CA MET A 1 13.71 8.19 -3.91
C MET A 1 12.63 9.23 -3.75
N LEU A 2 12.72 10.31 -4.51
CA LEU A 2 11.65 11.32 -4.60
C LEU A 2 10.63 10.87 -5.64
N LEU A 3 9.36 10.75 -5.26
CA LEU A 3 8.27 10.26 -6.10
C LEU A 3 7.12 11.28 -6.14
N LYS A 4 6.63 11.63 -7.34
CA LYS A 4 5.42 12.44 -7.51
C LYS A 4 4.19 11.53 -7.61
N VAL A 5 3.28 11.63 -6.65
CA VAL A 5 2.10 10.78 -6.47
C VAL A 5 0.83 11.62 -6.54
N GLY A 6 0.17 11.64 -7.71
CA GLY A 6 -1.16 12.25 -7.88
C GLY A 6 -1.37 13.58 -7.13
N ALA A 7 -2.46 13.66 -6.39
CA ALA A 7 -2.81 14.79 -5.52
C ALA A 7 -1.98 14.86 -4.22
N LEU A 8 -1.34 13.75 -3.81
CA LEU A 8 -0.45 13.70 -2.65
C LEU A 8 0.85 14.51 -2.86
N GLY A 9 1.20 14.81 -4.12
CA GLY A 9 2.36 15.62 -4.44
C GLY A 9 3.66 14.83 -4.38
N LYS A 10 4.75 15.48 -3.93
CA LYS A 10 6.07 14.85 -3.84
C LYS A 10 6.23 14.17 -2.48
N ILE A 11 6.60 12.90 -2.49
CA ILE A 11 6.95 12.13 -1.29
C ILE A 11 8.36 11.59 -1.41
N GLU A 12 9.04 11.46 -0.28
CA GLU A 12 10.33 10.79 -0.22
C GLU A 12 10.17 9.39 0.37
N LEU A 13 10.67 8.39 -0.36
CA LEU A 13 10.69 7.00 0.07
C LEU A 13 12.14 6.54 0.20
N SER A 14 12.53 6.15 1.40
CA SER A 14 13.83 5.51 1.64
C SER A 14 13.81 4.06 1.15
N LYS A 15 15.00 3.47 0.87
CA LYS A 15 15.10 2.05 0.53
C LYS A 15 14.56 1.20 1.69
N GLY A 16 13.80 0.16 1.36
CA GLY A 16 13.27 -0.79 2.32
C GLY A 16 12.01 -1.50 1.83
N THR A 17 11.43 -2.29 2.73
CA THR A 17 10.19 -3.03 2.48
C THR A 17 8.99 -2.20 2.92
N TYR A 18 7.94 -2.20 2.10
CA TYR A 18 6.71 -1.46 2.38
C TYR A 18 5.50 -2.38 2.32
N ALA A 19 4.61 -2.27 3.30
CA ALA A 19 3.30 -2.89 3.29
C ALA A 19 2.25 -1.86 2.85
N TYR A 20 1.41 -2.23 1.89
CA TYR A 20 0.27 -1.44 1.44
C TYR A 20 -1.03 -2.19 1.73
N VAL A 21 -2.02 -1.47 2.26
CA VAL A 21 -3.36 -2.00 2.54
C VAL A 21 -4.38 -1.25 1.70
N GLY A 22 -5.24 -1.98 0.99
CA GLY A 22 -6.27 -1.40 0.14
C GLY A 22 -7.44 -2.35 -0.04
N SER A 23 -8.64 -1.82 -0.20
CA SER A 23 -9.82 -2.65 -0.54
C SER A 23 -9.93 -2.91 -2.05
N ALA A 24 -10.33 -4.14 -2.36
CA ALA A 24 -10.67 -4.56 -3.71
C ALA A 24 -12.19 -4.57 -3.99
N GLN A 25 -13.03 -4.26 -2.99
CA GLN A 25 -14.50 -4.25 -3.06
C GLN A 25 -15.03 -5.41 -3.92
N ASN A 26 -15.50 -5.12 -5.14
CA ASN A 26 -16.18 -6.06 -6.03
C ASN A 26 -15.25 -6.87 -6.94
N GLY A 27 -13.94 -6.94 -6.67
CA GLY A 27 -13.04 -7.75 -7.49
C GLY A 27 -11.59 -7.77 -7.03
N ILE A 28 -11.25 -8.73 -6.16
CA ILE A 28 -9.86 -9.00 -5.73
C ILE A 28 -8.97 -9.27 -6.93
N LYS A 29 -9.36 -10.20 -7.82
CA LYS A 29 -8.56 -10.55 -8.99
C LYS A 29 -8.27 -9.32 -9.87
N MET A 30 -9.28 -8.52 -10.20
CA MET A 30 -9.12 -7.32 -11.01
C MET A 30 -8.19 -6.28 -10.33
N ARG A 31 -8.33 -6.08 -9.02
CA ARG A 31 -7.48 -5.16 -8.26
C ARG A 31 -6.02 -5.63 -8.24
N VAL A 32 -5.80 -6.92 -8.00
CA VAL A 32 -4.47 -7.53 -7.97
C VAL A 32 -3.82 -7.49 -9.35
N ASP A 33 -4.51 -7.95 -10.40
CA ASP A 33 -4.04 -7.92 -11.79
C ASP A 33 -3.64 -6.50 -12.20
N ARG A 34 -4.47 -5.52 -11.83
CA ARG A 34 -4.14 -4.13 -12.04
C ARG A 34 -2.84 -3.78 -11.35
N HIS A 35 -2.68 -4.04 -10.05
CA HIS A 35 -1.48 -3.66 -9.30
C HIS A 35 -0.21 -4.32 -9.85
N LEU A 36 -0.29 -5.58 -10.27
CA LEU A 36 0.81 -6.33 -10.87
C LEU A 36 1.25 -5.78 -12.24
N LYS A 37 0.33 -5.22 -13.04
CA LYS A 37 0.70 -4.58 -14.31
C LYS A 37 1.69 -3.44 -14.05
N ARG A 38 2.73 -3.23 -14.84
CA ARG A 38 3.60 -2.05 -14.66
C ARG A 38 3.08 -0.84 -15.44
N GLU A 39 2.74 -1.06 -16.70
CA GLU A 39 2.21 -0.04 -17.60
C GLU A 39 0.69 0.09 -17.47
N LYS A 40 0.24 1.17 -16.85
CA LYS A 40 -1.17 1.49 -16.67
C LYS A 40 -1.38 2.98 -16.49
N ARG A 41 -2.59 3.46 -16.76
CA ARG A 41 -3.02 4.79 -16.30
C ARG A 41 -3.04 4.77 -14.77
N LYS A 42 -2.21 5.61 -14.13
CA LYS A 42 -2.10 5.69 -12.66
C LYS A 42 -3.34 6.37 -12.10
N PHE A 43 -3.96 5.76 -11.10
CA PHE A 43 -5.18 6.28 -10.46
C PHE A 43 -5.04 6.23 -8.94
N TRP A 44 -4.69 5.08 -8.38
CA TRP A 44 -4.41 4.93 -6.95
C TRP A 44 -2.99 5.39 -6.62
N HIS A 45 -2.76 5.91 -5.40
CA HIS A 45 -1.41 6.30 -4.95
C HIS A 45 -0.39 5.15 -5.14
N ILE A 46 -0.79 3.91 -4.85
CA ILE A 46 0.06 2.72 -5.03
C ILE A 46 0.46 2.47 -6.50
N ASP A 47 -0.36 2.88 -7.47
CA ASP A 47 -0.03 2.73 -8.90
C ASP A 47 1.22 3.55 -9.27
N TYR A 48 1.43 4.72 -8.63
CA TYR A 48 2.60 5.56 -8.88
C TYR A 48 3.88 4.90 -8.38
N LEU A 49 3.82 4.24 -7.22
CA LEU A 49 4.93 3.50 -6.64
C LEU A 49 5.25 2.25 -7.47
N LEU A 50 4.25 1.42 -7.79
CA LEU A 50 4.44 0.16 -8.52
C LEU A 50 4.86 0.35 -9.98
N ALA A 51 4.62 1.54 -10.55
CA ALA A 51 5.13 1.90 -11.86
C ALA A 51 6.64 2.20 -11.88
N GLN A 52 7.29 2.36 -10.72
CA GLN A 52 8.73 2.65 -10.66
C GLN A 52 9.56 1.39 -10.95
N LYS A 53 10.68 1.56 -11.66
CA LYS A 53 11.58 0.45 -12.02
C LYS A 53 12.21 -0.21 -10.79
N ASN A 54 12.41 0.55 -9.72
CA ASN A 54 12.98 0.10 -8.44
C ASN A 54 11.93 -0.41 -7.44
N ALA A 55 10.66 -0.48 -7.82
CA ALA A 55 9.61 -1.10 -7.01
C ALA A 55 9.33 -2.51 -7.52
N ARG A 56 9.35 -3.48 -6.59
CA ARG A 56 9.01 -4.88 -6.84
C ARG A 56 7.96 -5.32 -5.82
N ILE A 57 6.99 -6.09 -6.29
CA ILE A 57 5.99 -6.73 -5.43
C ILE A 57 6.58 -8.06 -4.99
N GLU A 58 6.84 -8.22 -3.69
CA GLU A 58 7.32 -9.49 -3.14
C GLU A 58 6.19 -10.48 -2.90
N LYS A 59 5.04 -9.99 -2.41
CA LYS A 59 3.90 -10.83 -2.03
C LYS A 59 2.60 -10.06 -2.12
N VAL A 60 1.53 -10.76 -2.46
CA VAL A 60 0.15 -10.27 -2.42
C VAL A 60 -0.63 -11.14 -1.44
N ILE A 61 -1.34 -10.50 -0.51
CA ILE A 61 -2.29 -11.15 0.39
C ILE A 61 -3.63 -10.51 0.16
N TYR A 62 -4.69 -11.31 0.20
CA TYR A 62 -6.04 -10.81 0.24
C TYR A 62 -6.88 -11.66 1.19
N LYS A 63 -7.94 -11.05 1.70
CA LYS A 63 -9.01 -11.72 2.46
C LYS A 63 -10.33 -11.09 2.02
N GLU A 64 -11.37 -11.91 1.88
CA GLU A 64 -12.72 -11.44 1.59
C GLU A 64 -13.39 -11.02 2.90
N ILE A 65 -13.22 -9.75 3.25
CA ILE A 65 -13.68 -9.17 4.52
C ILE A 65 -14.31 -7.80 4.28
N PRO A 66 -15.17 -7.31 5.20
CA PRO A 66 -15.78 -5.99 5.09
C PRO A 66 -14.75 -4.86 4.92
N LYS A 67 -15.13 -3.80 4.20
CA LYS A 67 -14.23 -2.64 3.94
C LYS A 67 -13.65 -2.04 5.24
N GLN A 68 -14.40 -2.09 6.34
CA GLN A 68 -13.95 -1.57 7.64
C GLN A 68 -12.68 -2.25 8.16
N GLU A 69 -12.44 -3.51 7.78
CA GLU A 69 -11.22 -4.23 8.15
C GLU A 69 -9.97 -3.66 7.48
N GLU A 70 -10.10 -2.98 6.34
CA GLU A 70 -9.00 -2.27 5.69
C GLU A 70 -8.37 -1.24 6.64
N CYS A 71 -9.21 -0.41 7.27
CA CYS A 71 -8.77 0.62 8.21
C CYS A 71 -8.19 -0.01 9.49
N ARG A 72 -8.78 -1.11 9.98
CA ARG A 72 -8.26 -1.83 11.14
C ARG A 72 -6.87 -2.41 10.88
N MET A 73 -6.65 -2.99 9.71
CA MET A 73 -5.32 -3.47 9.30
C MET A 73 -4.31 -2.33 9.16
N ALA A 74 -4.70 -1.22 8.52
CA ALA A 74 -3.86 -0.04 8.41
C ALA A 74 -3.47 0.53 9.79
N GLN A 75 -4.42 0.59 10.73
CA GLN A 75 -4.14 1.02 12.11
C GLN A 75 -3.20 0.08 12.85
N SER A 76 -3.33 -1.23 12.66
CA SER A 76 -2.43 -2.22 13.27
C SER A 76 -1.00 -2.08 12.72
N LEU A 77 -0.84 -1.94 11.40
CA LEU A 77 0.45 -1.67 10.76
C LEU A 77 1.05 -0.33 11.17
N CYS A 78 0.22 0.66 11.50
CA CYS A 78 0.71 1.95 11.99
C CYS A 78 1.39 1.83 13.37
N LYS A 79 1.05 0.80 14.16
CA LYS A 79 1.66 0.57 15.50
C LYS A 79 3.03 -0.09 15.41
N SER A 80 3.26 -0.91 14.38
CA SER A 80 4.50 -1.67 14.21
C SER A 80 5.42 -1.11 13.12
N GLY A 81 4.86 -0.40 12.13
CA GLY A 81 5.59 0.17 11.00
C GLY A 81 5.60 1.70 10.98
N ASN A 82 6.43 2.25 10.09
CA ASN A 82 6.55 3.70 9.90
C ASN A 82 5.62 4.18 8.78
N PRO A 83 4.57 4.99 9.07
CA PRO A 83 3.59 5.41 8.07
C PRO A 83 4.15 6.44 7.09
N VAL A 84 3.87 6.26 5.79
CA VAL A 84 4.03 7.29 4.76
C VAL A 84 2.79 8.19 4.77
N ARG A 85 2.83 9.25 5.58
CA ARG A 85 1.65 10.10 5.88
C ARG A 85 0.85 10.50 4.63
N GLY A 86 -0.47 10.30 4.69
CA GLY A 86 -1.45 10.63 3.64
C GLY A 86 -1.48 9.66 2.45
N PHE A 87 -0.63 8.64 2.43
CA PHE A 87 -0.61 7.69 1.31
C PHE A 87 -1.81 6.75 1.36
N GLY A 88 -2.56 6.66 0.26
CA GLY A 88 -3.73 5.78 0.14
C GLY A 88 -4.90 6.03 1.12
N SER A 89 -4.91 7.11 1.89
CA SER A 89 -5.92 7.38 2.93
C SER A 89 -6.84 8.56 2.62
N SER A 90 -7.07 8.86 1.34
CA SER A 90 -7.85 10.04 0.94
C SER A 90 -9.35 9.95 1.25
N ASP A 91 -9.90 8.75 1.45
CA ASP A 91 -11.31 8.50 1.74
C ASP A 91 -11.55 8.02 3.19
N CYS A 92 -10.56 8.15 4.08
CA CYS A 92 -10.65 7.70 5.47
C CYS A 92 -9.80 8.58 6.41
N SER A 93 -9.91 8.35 7.73
CA SER A 93 -9.14 9.08 8.75
C SER A 93 -7.79 8.41 9.09
N CYS A 94 -7.39 7.38 8.36
CA CYS A 94 -6.10 6.71 8.59
C CYS A 94 -4.93 7.67 8.30
N SER A 95 -3.89 7.59 9.13
CA SER A 95 -2.66 8.36 8.92
C SER A 95 -1.96 8.00 7.61
N SER A 96 -2.06 6.74 7.19
CA SER A 96 -1.53 6.18 5.96
C SER A 96 -2.14 4.79 5.70
N HIS A 97 -2.05 4.32 4.47
CA HIS A 97 -2.26 2.95 4.04
C HIS A 97 -0.97 2.32 3.48
N LEU A 98 0.15 3.06 3.46
CA LEU A 98 1.49 2.58 3.10
C LEU A 98 2.44 2.76 4.28
N PHE A 99 3.13 1.69 4.67
CA PHE A 99 3.99 1.65 5.84
C PHE A 99 5.35 1.06 5.47
N LYS A 100 6.44 1.70 5.87
CA LYS A 100 7.76 1.08 5.86
C LYS A 100 7.83 0.10 7.03
N ILE A 101 8.13 -1.14 6.74
CA ILE A 101 8.19 -2.22 7.73
C ILE A 101 9.57 -2.86 7.77
N GLU A 102 9.92 -3.39 8.93
CA GLU A 102 11.08 -4.25 9.10
C GLU A 102 10.76 -5.69 8.70
N GLU A 103 11.79 -6.45 8.33
CA GLU A 103 11.64 -7.83 7.87
C GLU A 103 11.03 -8.75 8.94
N ARG A 104 11.27 -8.46 10.22
CA ARG A 104 10.65 -9.17 11.35
C ARG A 104 9.12 -9.07 11.34
N ILE A 105 8.58 -7.90 10.99
CA ILE A 105 7.13 -7.64 10.99
C ILE A 105 6.43 -8.47 9.92
N LEU A 106 7.12 -8.79 8.81
CA LEU A 106 6.59 -9.71 7.80
C LEU A 106 6.21 -11.03 8.46
N LYS A 107 7.12 -11.62 9.26
CA LYS A 107 6.87 -12.93 9.91
C LYS A 107 5.64 -12.89 10.82
N GLU A 108 5.40 -11.79 11.52
CA GLU A 108 4.25 -11.63 12.42
C GLU A 108 2.92 -11.42 11.67
N ILE A 109 2.94 -10.79 10.49
CA ILE A 109 1.75 -10.63 9.63
C ILE A 109 1.40 -11.92 8.88
N PHE A 110 2.40 -12.75 8.58
CA PHE A 110 2.28 -13.97 7.77
C PHE A 110 2.29 -15.28 8.56
N ALA A 111 2.44 -15.23 9.89
CA ALA A 111 2.25 -16.39 10.77
C ALA A 111 0.77 -16.55 11.12
#